data_AF-A0A1S1EJQ1-F1
#
_entry.id   AF-A0A1S1EJQ1-F1
#
_cell.length_a   1.000
_cell.length_b   1.000
_cell.length_c   1.000
_cell.angle_alpha   90.00
_cell.angle_beta   90.00
_cell.angle_gamma   90.00
#
_symmetry.space_group_name_H-M   'P 1'
#
loop_
_entity.id
_entity.type
_entity.pdbx_description
1 polymer ?
#
loop_
_entity_poly.entity_id
_entity_poly.type
_entity_poly.pdbx_seq_one_letter_code
_entity_poly.pdbx_strand_id
1 'polypeptide(L)' 'MEAWKHGGYTNMNNLVPLCRYHNRVNDDDPWRKSRGHIAMIRGAPWWVSPRGYHLKNTDRGALDQLFG' A
#
# COMPACT_ATOMS: atom_id res chain seq x y z
N MET A 1 2.03 5.01 4.57
CA MET A 1 2.42 5.29 3.18
C MET A 1 1.79 6.61 2.82
N GLU A 2 2.58 7.58 2.40
CA GLU A 2 2.14 8.95 2.15
C GLU A 2 2.53 9.33 0.73
N ALA A 3 1.59 9.94 0.00
CA ALA A 3 1.84 10.36 -1.36
C ALA A 3 2.91 11.47 -1.39
N TRP A 4 3.78 11.44 -2.40
CA TRP A 4 4.84 12.44 -2.56
C TRP A 4 4.30 13.88 -2.58
N LYS A 5 3.14 14.10 -3.22
CA LYS A 5 2.46 15.41 -3.27
C LYS A 5 2.05 15.96 -1.90
N HIS A 6 2.02 15.11 -0.87
CA HIS A 6 1.70 15.47 0.51
C HIS A 6 2.94 15.47 1.42
N GLY A 7 4.14 15.29 0.88
CA GLY A 7 5.39 15.28 1.64
C GLY A 7 5.96 13.90 1.92
N GLY A 8 5.36 12.84 1.36
CA GLY A 8 5.88 11.47 1.51
C GLY A 8 7.26 11.28 0.88
N TYR A 9 8.15 10.57 1.59
CA TYR A 9 9.51 10.30 1.15
C TYR A 9 9.59 9.27 0.01
N THR A 10 10.57 9.41 -0.87
CA THR A 10 10.85 8.42 -1.93
C THR A 10 11.85 7.38 -1.42
N ASN A 11 11.41 6.43 -0.58
CA ASN A 11 12.26 5.38 0.00
C ASN A 11 11.51 4.05 0.17
N MET A 12 12.22 2.97 0.51
CA MET A 12 11.63 1.62 0.64
C MET A 12 10.57 1.50 1.74
N ASN A 13 10.58 2.38 2.74
CA ASN A 13 9.55 2.39 3.80
C ASN A 13 8.24 3.05 3.32
N ASN A 14 8.27 3.73 2.18
CA ASN A 14 7.13 4.46 1.63
C ASN A 14 6.78 4.05 0.19
N LEU A 15 7.49 3.10 -0.41
CA LEU A 15 7.23 2.61 -1.76
C LEU A 15 6.92 1.12 -1.76
N VAL A 16 5.94 0.72 -2.57
CA VAL A 16 5.61 -0.69 -2.82
C VAL A 16 5.36 -0.89 -4.32
N PRO A 17 5.94 -1.92 -4.95
CA PRO A 17 5.58 -2.28 -6.31
C PRO A 17 4.15 -2.83 -6.35
N LEU A 18 3.34 -2.29 -7.25
CA LEU A 18 1.98 -2.73 -7.52
C LEU A 18 1.80 -3.02 -9.01
N CYS A 19 0.91 -3.96 -9.34
CA CYS A 19 0.52 -4.16 -10.74
C CYS A 19 -0.25 -2.93 -11.26
N ARG A 20 -0.30 -2.77 -12.58
CA ARG A 20 -0.97 -1.62 -13.24
C ARG A 20 -2.36 -1.34 -12.70
N TYR A 21 -3.16 -2.39 -12.50
CA TYR A 21 -4.52 -2.25 -12.00
C TYR A 21 -4.55 -1.70 -10.57
N HIS A 22 -3.83 -2.32 -9.64
CA HIS A 22 -3.81 -1.90 -8.24
C HIS A 22 -3.16 -0.53 -8.05
N ASN A 23 -2.11 -0.22 -8.82
CA ASN A 23 -1.49 1.11 -8.78
C ASN A 23 -2.45 2.21 -9.27
N ARG A 24 -3.30 1.91 -10.26
CA ARG A 24 -4.30 2.86 -10.78
C ARG A 24 -5.41 3.16 -9.78
N VAL A 25 -5.81 2.17 -8.97
CA VAL A 25 -6.95 2.27 -8.06
C VAL A 25 -6.56 2.44 -6.59
N ASN A 26 -5.27 2.58 -6.29
CA ASN A 26 -4.80 2.85 -4.94
C ASN A 26 -5.30 4.24 -4.49
N ASP A 27 -6.08 4.29 -3.42
CA ASP A 27 -6.58 5.57 -2.90
C ASP A 27 -5.45 6.30 -2.17
N ASP A 28 -4.87 7.31 -2.80
CA ASP A 28 -3.83 8.17 -2.18
C ASP A 28 -4.42 9.27 -1.27
N ASP A 29 -5.74 9.44 -1.26
CA ASP A 29 -6.47 10.45 -0.47
C ASP A 29 -7.20 9.78 0.71
N PRO A 30 -6.78 10.03 1.97
CA PRO A 30 -7.38 9.42 3.15
C PRO A 30 -8.84 9.84 3.38
N TRP A 31 -9.30 10.93 2.77
CA TRP A 31 -10.65 11.47 2.90
C TRP A 31 -11.62 10.94 1.84
N ARG A 32 -11.11 10.24 0.81
CA ARG A 32 -11.91 9.69 -0.30
C ARG A 32 -11.66 8.21 -0.48
N LYS A 33 -12.10 7.41 0.50
CA LYS A 33 -11.94 5.95 0.50
C LYS A 33 -12.97 5.29 -0.42
N SER A 34 -12.52 4.77 -1.56
CA SER A 34 -13.37 4.15 -2.58
C SER A 34 -13.09 2.66 -2.75
N ARG A 35 -11.82 2.29 -2.96
CA ARG A 35 -11.35 0.93 -3.24
C ARG A 35 -10.29 0.45 -2.26
N GLY A 36 -9.92 1.29 -1.31
CA GLY A 36 -8.91 1.01 -0.32
C GLY A 36 -7.54 1.47 -0.78
N HIS A 37 -6.55 1.26 0.09
CA HIS A 37 -5.19 1.73 -0.15
C HIS A 37 -4.19 0.73 0.41
N ILE A 38 -2.96 0.82 -0.07
CA ILE A 38 -1.83 0.12 0.51
C ILE A 38 -1.26 0.91 1.67
N ALA A 39 -1.05 0.24 2.80
CA ALA A 39 -0.39 0.78 3.97
C ALA A 39 0.78 -0.13 4.38
N MET A 40 1.87 0.47 4.82
CA MET A 40 2.96 -0.26 5.46
C MET A 40 2.58 -0.50 6.93
N ILE A 41 2.33 -1.76 7.29
CA ILE A 41 1.96 -2.19 8.64
C ILE A 41 2.97 -3.24 9.09
N ARG A 42 3.66 -2.97 10.21
CA ARG A 42 4.72 -3.83 10.76
C ARG A 42 5.81 -4.16 9.72
N GLY A 43 6.21 -3.18 8.91
CA GLY A 43 7.27 -3.32 7.91
C GLY A 43 6.84 -3.98 6.59
N ALA A 44 5.60 -4.48 6.48
CA ALA A 44 5.09 -5.12 5.27
C ALA A 44 3.95 -4.30 4.63
N PRO A 45 3.73 -4.40 3.31
CA PRO A 45 2.57 -3.81 2.66
C PRO A 45 1.29 -4.62 2.91
N TRP A 46 0.24 -3.94 3.33
CA TRP A 46 -1.10 -4.48 3.52
C TRP A 46 -2.11 -3.69 2.70
N TRP A 47 -3.12 -4.37 2.17
CA TRP A 47 -4.29 -3.68 1.65
C TRP A 47 -5.26 -3.39 2.79
N VAL A 48 -5.67 -2.12 2.88
CA VAL A 48 -6.66 -1.64 3.85
C VAL A 48 -7.93 -1.27 3.09
N SER A 49 -9.02 -1.96 3.38
CA SER A 49 -10.31 -1.70 2.74
C SER A 49 -10.84 -0.31 3.12
N PRO A 50 -11.81 0.25 2.36
CA PRO A 50 -12.47 1.50 2.74
C PRO A 50 -13.07 1.50 4.15
N ARG A 51 -13.43 0.32 4.66
CA ARG A 51 -14.03 0.10 6.00
C ARG A 51 -12.98 -0.22 7.07
N GLY A 52 -11.69 -0.28 6.73
CA GLY A 52 -10.59 -0.52 7.67
C GLY A 52 -10.19 -1.99 7.87
N TYR A 53 -10.68 -2.92 7.04
CA TYR A 53 -10.21 -4.31 7.09
C TYR A 53 -8.82 -4.45 6.49
N HIS A 54 -7.93 -5.14 7.19
CA HIS A 54 -6.54 -5.32 6.76
C HIS A 54 -6.35 -6.70 6.15
N LEU A 55 -5.93 -6.76 4.88
CA LEU A 55 -5.55 -7.99 4.20
C LEU A 55 -4.07 -7.94 3.86
N LYS A 56 -3.31 -8.92 4.38
CA LYS A 56 -1.93 -9.15 3.98
C LYS A 56 -1.95 -9.86 2.64
N ASN A 57 -1.08 -9.46 1.71
CA ASN A 57 -0.82 -10.27 0.53
C ASN A 57 -0.15 -11.58 0.97
N THR A 58 -0.79 -12.72 0.73
CA THR A 58 -0.27 -14.05 1.07
C THR A 58 0.39 -14.76 -0.10
N ASP A 59 0.35 -14.17 -1.30
CA ASP A 59 1.03 -14.72 -2.45
C ASP A 59 2.54 -14.56 -2.25
N ARG A 60 3.26 -15.68 -2.23
CA ARG A 60 4.72 -15.75 -2.08
C ARG A 60 5.41 -15.13 -3.30
N GLY A 61 5.47 -13.81 -3.34
CA GLY A 61 6.17 -13.02 -4.36
C GLY A 61 7.38 -12.29 -3.79
N ALA A 62 8.09 -11.55 -4.64
CA ALA A 62 9.31 -10.80 -4.28
C ALA A 62 9.17 -9.90 -3.02
N LEU A 63 7.95 -9.45 -2.69
CA LEU A 63 7.70 -8.66 -1.49
C LEU A 63 7.79 -9.44 -0.18
N ASP A 64 7.49 -10.74 -0.19
CA ASP A 64 7.66 -11.60 0.99
C ASP A 64 9.15 -11.84 1.27
N GLN A 65 10.03 -11.77 0.26
CA GLN A 65 11.49 -11.85 0.45
C GLN A 65 12.12 -10.52 0.92
N LEU A 66 11.52 -9.38 0.56
CA LEU A 66 12.04 -8.05 0.90
C LEU A 66 11.49 -7.52 2.23
N PHE A 67 10.30 -7.97 2.64
CA PHE A 67 9.55 -7.40 3.77
C PHE A 67 8.90 -8.46 4.70
N GLY A 68 9.17 -9.75 4.47
CA GLY A 68 8.63 -10.87 5.26
C GLY A 68 9.47 -11.24 6.48
#